data_AF-A0A369HG97-F1
#
_entry.id   AF-A0A369HG97-F1
#
_cell.length_a   1.000
_cell.length_b   1.000
_cell.length_c   1.000
_cell.angle_alpha   90.00
_cell.angle_beta   90.00
_cell.angle_gamma   90.00
#
_symmetry.space_group_name_H-M   'P 1'
#
loop_
_entity.id
_entity.type
_entity.pdbx_description
1 polymer ?
#
loop_
_entity_poly.entity_id
_entity_poly.type
_entity_poly.pdbx_seq_one_letter_code
_entity_poly.pdbx_strand_id
1 'polypeptide(L)'
;MGFGTFVHHIGTLLLLVATVLLIVVDVTAPVVDYLAIMRVDLGPKVQGSQVTFGSFGYCHRGIRGDTDQCSHRHIGYNPAAVMHAIDGSDFSTAAENTSKGLTRVMILHPVATALCFIAFLLCLSAGIIGSVLASVFSALAFIVTVVAMACDFVAFGIIKHDVNGNGRSRAHWASGIWCVLAAAIFTLVATLVVLLTCCAGRAKKRRDAANPPPKESTSLNPNARLPFWKRPPFKRAS
;
A
#
# COMPACT_ATOMS: atom_id res chain seq x y z
N MET A 1 -18.00 -14.34 22.53
CA MET A 1 -17.62 -14.57 21.12
C MET A 1 -17.30 -13.28 20.34
N GLY A 2 -16.99 -12.13 20.98
CA GLY A 2 -16.93 -10.83 20.27
C GLY A 2 -15.55 -10.36 19.78
N PHE A 3 -14.45 -10.70 20.46
CA PHE A 3 -13.14 -10.07 20.19
C PHE A 3 -12.56 -10.40 18.80
N GLY A 4 -12.69 -11.65 18.34
CA GLY A 4 -12.12 -12.06 17.05
C GLY A 4 -12.82 -11.42 15.84
N THR A 5 -14.13 -11.26 15.90
CA THR A 5 -14.92 -10.62 14.83
C THR A 5 -14.63 -9.12 14.74
N PHE A 6 -14.46 -8.45 15.88
CA PHE A 6 -14.11 -7.04 15.94
C PHE A 6 -12.74 -6.74 15.32
N VAL A 7 -11.73 -7.54 15.65
CA VAL A 7 -10.38 -7.39 15.07
C VAL A 7 -10.39 -7.65 13.55
N HIS A 8 -11.19 -8.60 13.08
CA HIS A 8 -11.34 -8.87 11.65
C HIS A 8 -11.96 -7.67 10.88
N HIS A 9 -12.97 -7.02 11.45
CA HIS A 9 -13.57 -5.81 10.87
C HIS A 9 -12.61 -4.62 10.85
N ILE A 10 -11.81 -4.44 11.91
CA ILE A 10 -10.77 -3.42 11.94
C ILE A 10 -9.72 -3.68 10.86
N GLY A 11 -9.27 -4.93 10.70
CA GLY A 11 -8.30 -5.31 9.67
C GLY A 11 -8.80 -5.04 8.25
N THR A 12 -10.07 -5.34 7.98
CA THR A 12 -10.69 -5.06 6.67
C THR A 12 -10.82 -3.56 6.39
N LEU A 13 -11.24 -2.78 7.39
CA LEU A 13 -11.31 -1.32 7.25
C LEU A 13 -9.92 -0.72 7.02
N LEU A 14 -8.90 -1.19 7.74
CA LEU A 14 -7.53 -0.71 7.56
C LEU A 14 -6.99 -1.04 6.17
N LEU A 15 -7.26 -2.24 5.63
CA LEU A 15 -6.89 -2.60 4.26
C LEU A 15 -7.56 -1.68 3.24
N LEU A 16 -8.84 -1.37 3.42
CA LEU A 16 -9.56 -0.43 2.54
C LEU A 16 -8.90 0.95 2.55
N VAL A 17 -8.61 1.48 3.75
CA VAL A 17 -7.95 2.78 3.91
C VAL A 17 -6.57 2.78 3.28
N ALA A 18 -5.78 1.72 3.50
CA ALA A 18 -4.46 1.55 2.87
C ALA A 18 -4.56 1.50 1.33
N THR A 19 -5.53 0.78 0.78
CA THR A 19 -5.78 0.75 -0.67
C THR A 19 -6.11 2.14 -1.21
N VAL A 20 -6.99 2.90 -0.54
CA VAL A 20 -7.33 4.26 -0.98
C VAL A 20 -6.11 5.18 -0.93
N LEU A 21 -5.31 5.12 0.14
CA LEU A 21 -4.06 5.88 0.26
C LEU A 21 -3.06 5.53 -0.84
N LEU A 22 -2.88 4.25 -1.13
CA LEU A 22 -1.98 3.79 -2.19
C LEU A 22 -2.51 4.18 -3.58
N ILE A 23 -3.83 4.17 -3.82
CA ILE A 23 -4.43 4.72 -5.04
C ILE A 23 -4.14 6.22 -5.16
N VAL A 24 -4.26 6.98 -4.08
CA VAL A 24 -3.89 8.40 -4.07
C VAL A 24 -2.41 8.55 -4.43
N VAL A 25 -1.51 7.74 -3.87
CA VAL A 25 -0.08 7.71 -4.23
C VAL A 25 0.11 7.43 -5.72
N ASP A 26 -0.59 6.44 -6.28
CA ASP A 26 -0.56 6.10 -7.71
C ASP A 26 -1.08 7.23 -8.63
N VAL A 27 -1.98 8.09 -8.11
CA VAL A 27 -2.66 9.15 -8.87
C VAL A 27 -2.06 10.53 -8.64
N THR A 28 -1.22 10.72 -7.61
CA THR A 28 -0.58 12.01 -7.27
C THR A 28 0.15 12.68 -8.45
N ALA A 29 0.53 11.93 -9.48
CA ALA A 29 0.84 12.50 -10.80
C ALA A 29 0.37 11.60 -11.96
N PRO A 30 -0.26 12.17 -13.01
CA PRO A 30 -0.15 13.56 -13.46
C PRO A 30 -1.34 14.46 -13.11
N VAL A 31 -2.25 14.05 -12.23
CA VAL A 31 -3.56 14.71 -12.13
C VAL A 31 -3.56 15.89 -11.14
N VAL A 32 -2.54 16.03 -10.28
CA VAL A 32 -2.66 16.90 -9.11
C VAL A 32 -1.39 17.70 -8.76
N ASP A 33 -1.33 18.97 -9.19
CA ASP A 33 -0.20 19.88 -8.91
C ASP A 33 0.04 20.18 -7.42
N TYR A 34 -0.96 19.94 -6.56
CA TYR A 34 -0.84 20.14 -5.11
C TYR A 34 -0.17 18.96 -4.37
N LEU A 35 -0.06 17.78 -5.01
CA LEU A 35 0.58 16.56 -4.48
C LEU A 35 1.92 16.29 -5.18
N ALA A 36 2.62 17.33 -5.60
CA ALA A 36 3.99 17.21 -6.07
C ALA A 36 4.82 16.45 -5.03
N ILE A 37 5.67 15.53 -5.48
CA ILE A 37 6.56 14.79 -4.56
C ILE A 37 7.84 15.60 -4.34
N MET A 38 8.26 16.34 -5.36
CA MET A 38 9.31 17.34 -5.25
C MET A 38 8.93 18.60 -6.01
N ARG A 39 9.22 19.75 -5.39
CA ARG A 39 9.18 21.06 -6.05
C ARG A 39 10.58 21.63 -6.11
N VAL A 40 10.94 22.11 -7.29
CA VAL A 40 12.19 22.83 -7.51
C VAL A 40 11.83 24.22 -8.00
N ASP A 41 12.20 25.23 -7.21
CA ASP A 41 12.12 26.61 -7.63
C ASP A 41 13.32 26.93 -8.49
N LEU A 42 13.04 27.29 -9.75
CA LEU A 42 14.03 27.67 -10.74
C LEU A 42 14.50 29.09 -10.42
N GLY A 43 15.82 29.31 -10.40
CA GLY A 43 16.38 30.64 -10.22
C GLY A 43 16.07 31.59 -11.40
N PRO A 44 16.30 32.91 -11.25
CA PRO A 44 15.94 33.93 -12.25
C PRO A 44 16.67 33.82 -13.61
N LYS A 45 17.54 32.82 -13.78
CA LYS A 45 18.33 32.60 -14.99
C LYS A 45 17.71 31.56 -15.94
N VAL A 46 16.66 30.87 -15.51
CA VAL A 46 16.01 29.81 -16.29
C VAL A 46 14.58 30.23 -16.65
N GLN A 47 14.10 29.85 -17.83
CA GLN A 47 12.73 30.15 -18.23
C GLN A 47 11.75 29.24 -17.48
N GLY A 48 10.94 29.83 -16.60
CA GLY A 48 9.98 29.12 -15.76
C GLY A 48 10.16 29.46 -14.29
N SER A 49 9.08 29.44 -13.51
CA SER A 49 9.12 29.78 -12.08
C SER A 49 9.37 28.56 -11.21
N GLN A 50 8.83 27.39 -11.59
CA GLN A 50 8.89 26.19 -10.76
C GLN A 50 8.75 24.92 -11.61
N VAL A 51 9.48 23.86 -11.26
CA VAL A 51 9.25 22.49 -11.76
C VAL A 51 8.68 21.63 -10.64
N THR A 52 7.57 20.97 -10.92
CA THR A 52 6.99 19.95 -10.04
C THR A 52 7.27 18.58 -10.64
N PHE A 53 7.89 17.69 -9.86
CA PHE A 53 8.10 16.29 -10.23
C PHE A 53 7.11 15.39 -9.51
N GLY A 54 6.56 14.43 -10.24
CA GLY A 54 5.65 13.41 -9.73
C GLY A 54 6.00 12.01 -10.21
N SER A 55 5.24 10.98 -9.79
CA SER A 55 5.57 9.58 -10.06
C SER A 55 5.70 9.20 -11.54
N PHE A 56 4.92 9.82 -12.42
CA PHE A 56 4.85 9.41 -13.84
C PHE A 56 5.14 10.53 -14.83
N GLY A 57 5.56 11.70 -14.34
CA GLY A 57 5.85 12.86 -15.19
C GLY A 57 6.26 14.08 -14.37
N TYR A 58 6.45 15.19 -15.07
CA TYR A 58 6.79 16.48 -14.49
C TYR A 58 5.93 17.57 -15.14
N CYS A 59 5.67 18.63 -14.39
CA CYS A 59 5.06 19.85 -14.92
C CYS A 59 6.01 21.01 -14.70
N HIS A 60 6.09 21.86 -15.72
CA HIS A 60 6.93 23.03 -15.73
C HIS A 60 6.04 24.28 -15.79
N ARG A 61 6.15 25.09 -14.75
CA ARG A 61 5.32 26.25 -14.49
C ARG A 61 5.98 27.51 -15.02
N GLY A 62 5.22 28.34 -15.76
CA GLY A 62 5.67 29.68 -16.12
C GLY A 62 6.50 29.79 -17.41
N ILE A 63 6.43 28.81 -18.33
CA ILE A 63 7.21 28.85 -19.59
C ILE A 63 6.66 29.91 -20.57
N ARG A 64 5.35 30.17 -20.57
CA ARG A 64 4.66 31.10 -21.50
C ARG A 64 3.61 31.95 -20.78
N GLY A 65 4.02 32.63 -19.70
CA GLY A 65 3.07 33.25 -18.76
C GLY A 65 2.48 32.20 -17.80
N ASP A 66 1.29 32.46 -17.25
CA ASP A 66 0.62 31.63 -16.21
C ASP A 66 0.11 30.25 -16.71
N THR A 67 0.63 29.76 -17.85
CA THR A 67 0.25 28.46 -18.42
C THR A 67 1.24 27.37 -18.01
N ASP A 68 0.71 26.33 -17.37
CA ASP A 68 1.44 25.16 -16.92
C ASP A 68 1.63 24.16 -18.07
N GLN A 69 2.86 23.73 -18.33
CA GLN A 69 3.18 22.72 -19.35
C GLN A 69 3.58 21.41 -18.68
N CYS A 70 2.73 20.39 -18.83
CA CYS A 70 2.94 19.07 -18.25
C CYS A 70 3.38 18.06 -19.30
N SER A 71 4.34 17.21 -18.96
CA SER A 71 4.73 16.08 -19.80
C SER A 71 3.64 15.01 -19.81
N HIS A 72 3.56 14.25 -20.91
CA HIS A 72 2.74 13.05 -20.96
C HIS A 72 3.21 12.00 -19.95
N ARG A 73 2.26 11.19 -19.47
CA ARG A 73 2.52 10.10 -18.52
C ARG A 73 3.42 9.05 -19.18
N HIS A 74 4.67 8.95 -18.75
CA HIS A 74 5.64 7.98 -19.28
C HIS A 74 6.44 7.32 -18.15
N ILE A 75 6.71 6.03 -18.32
CA ILE A 75 7.50 5.22 -17.39
C ILE A 75 8.94 5.26 -17.86
N GLY A 76 9.90 5.35 -16.94
CA GLY A 76 11.33 5.32 -17.27
C GLY A 76 11.94 6.68 -17.58
N TYR A 77 11.26 7.77 -17.24
CA TYR A 77 11.80 9.10 -17.46
C TYR A 77 12.89 9.43 -16.45
N ASN A 78 13.87 10.21 -16.88
CA ASN A 78 15.01 10.55 -16.07
C ASN A 78 14.86 11.99 -15.56
N PRO A 79 14.45 12.22 -14.31
CA PRO A 79 14.30 13.57 -13.76
C PRO A 79 15.63 14.34 -13.73
N ALA A 80 16.77 13.65 -13.62
CA ALA A 80 18.09 14.26 -13.74
C ALA A 80 18.36 14.77 -15.18
N ALA A 81 18.06 13.96 -16.21
CA ALA A 81 18.17 14.42 -17.60
C ALA A 81 17.22 15.58 -17.93
N VAL A 82 16.02 15.57 -17.34
CA VAL A 82 15.05 16.69 -17.48
C VAL A 82 15.61 17.96 -16.83
N MET A 83 16.17 17.87 -15.62
CA MET A 83 16.76 19.02 -14.96
C MET A 83 18.05 19.50 -15.65
N HIS A 84 18.87 18.60 -16.19
CA HIS A 84 20.02 18.95 -17.03
C HIS A 84 19.56 19.72 -18.29
N ALA A 85 18.48 19.29 -18.93
CA ALA A 85 17.94 19.98 -20.10
C ALA A 85 17.33 21.37 -19.78
N ILE A 86 16.84 21.56 -18.55
CA ILE A 86 16.17 22.81 -18.13
C ILE A 86 17.15 23.80 -17.48
N ASP A 87 17.97 23.38 -16.51
CA ASP A 87 18.84 24.24 -15.69
C ASP A 87 20.35 23.97 -15.94
N GLY A 88 20.71 23.02 -16.81
CA GLY A 88 22.11 22.70 -17.10
C GLY A 88 22.87 22.13 -15.90
N SER A 89 22.17 21.55 -14.93
CA SER A 89 22.77 20.90 -13.77
C SER A 89 23.49 19.61 -14.20
N ASP A 90 24.79 19.52 -13.91
CA ASP A 90 25.61 18.34 -14.20
C ASP A 90 25.22 17.17 -13.29
N PHE A 91 24.56 16.15 -13.85
CA PHE A 91 24.33 14.88 -13.17
C PHE A 91 25.32 13.83 -13.67
N SER A 92 25.90 13.07 -12.75
CA SER A 92 26.72 11.91 -13.10
C SER A 92 25.88 10.84 -13.80
N THR A 93 26.46 10.11 -14.77
CA THR A 93 25.84 8.98 -15.48
C THR A 93 25.30 7.91 -14.52
N ALA A 94 25.84 7.82 -13.30
CA ALA A 94 25.33 6.96 -12.24
C ALA A 94 23.95 7.41 -11.71
N ALA A 95 23.72 8.72 -11.55
CA ALA A 95 22.43 9.27 -11.12
C ALA A 95 21.36 9.11 -12.20
N GLU A 96 21.75 9.21 -13.47
CA GLU A 96 20.87 8.97 -14.62
C GLU A 96 20.39 7.50 -14.71
N ASN A 97 21.33 6.55 -14.62
CA ASN A 97 20.99 5.13 -14.65
C ASN A 97 20.18 4.70 -13.42
N THR A 98 20.50 5.29 -12.26
CA THR A 98 19.78 5.03 -11.01
C THR A 98 18.34 5.54 -11.15
N SER A 99 18.11 6.79 -11.55
CA SER A 99 16.76 7.34 -11.69
C SER A 99 15.90 6.61 -12.74
N LYS A 100 16.50 6.11 -13.83
CA LYS A 100 15.83 5.25 -14.82
C LYS A 100 15.45 3.88 -14.24
N GLY A 101 16.29 3.32 -13.38
CA GLY A 101 15.98 2.09 -12.62
C GLY A 101 14.84 2.30 -11.64
N LEU A 102 14.87 3.42 -10.90
CA LEU A 102 13.85 3.74 -9.89
C LEU A 102 12.47 3.97 -10.51
N THR A 103 12.37 4.62 -11.67
CA THR A 103 11.09 4.78 -12.38
C THR A 103 10.51 3.45 -12.87
N ARG A 104 11.33 2.42 -13.12
CA ARG A 104 10.85 1.07 -13.41
C ARG A 104 10.25 0.39 -12.17
N VAL A 105 10.78 0.70 -10.99
CA VAL A 105 10.26 0.20 -9.71
C VAL A 105 8.96 0.91 -9.32
N MET A 106 8.63 2.08 -9.90
CA MET A 106 7.35 2.73 -9.60
C MET A 106 6.11 1.93 -10.06
N ILE A 107 6.25 0.94 -10.95
CA ILE A 107 5.19 -0.05 -11.27
C ILE A 107 4.86 -0.94 -10.07
N LEU A 108 5.75 -1.04 -9.10
CA LEU A 108 5.55 -1.86 -7.91
C LEU A 108 4.43 -1.30 -7.02
N HIS A 109 4.16 0.01 -7.08
CA HIS A 109 3.03 0.66 -6.39
C HIS A 109 1.65 0.18 -6.87
N PRO A 110 1.32 0.23 -8.18
CA PRO A 110 0.04 -0.28 -8.68
C PRO A 110 -0.11 -1.80 -8.48
N VAL A 111 0.99 -2.55 -8.40
CA VAL A 111 0.96 -3.97 -8.04
C VAL A 111 0.63 -4.14 -6.56
N ALA A 112 1.20 -3.32 -5.67
CA ALA A 112 0.87 -3.32 -4.24
C ALA A 112 -0.60 -2.97 -4.00
N THR A 113 -1.16 -1.95 -4.67
CA THR A 113 -2.59 -1.60 -4.57
C THR A 113 -3.47 -2.77 -4.97
N ALA A 114 -3.17 -3.43 -6.10
CA ALA A 114 -3.92 -4.59 -6.57
C ALA A 114 -3.88 -5.74 -5.55
N LEU A 115 -2.71 -6.06 -5.00
CA LEU A 115 -2.57 -7.12 -3.99
C LEU A 115 -3.33 -6.78 -2.70
N CYS A 116 -3.26 -5.53 -2.23
CA CYS A 116 -4.03 -5.08 -1.07
C CYS A 116 -5.54 -5.14 -1.31
N PHE A 117 -6.00 -4.73 -2.49
CA PHE A 117 -7.41 -4.77 -2.86
C PHE A 117 -7.94 -6.21 -2.94
N ILE A 118 -7.15 -7.13 -3.52
CA ILE A 118 -7.49 -8.56 -3.54
C ILE A 118 -7.55 -9.11 -2.12
N ALA A 119 -6.59 -8.77 -1.25
CA ALA A 119 -6.60 -9.17 0.15
C ALA A 119 -7.86 -8.68 0.88
N PHE A 120 -8.29 -7.45 0.62
CA PHE A 120 -9.53 -6.88 1.16
C PHE A 120 -10.76 -7.69 0.73
N LEU A 121 -10.91 -7.99 -0.57
CA LEU A 121 -12.02 -8.80 -1.08
C LEU A 121 -12.04 -10.21 -0.47
N LEU A 122 -10.86 -10.82 -0.30
CA LEU A 122 -10.73 -12.13 0.32
C LEU A 122 -11.12 -12.13 1.80
N CYS A 123 -10.85 -11.04 2.53
CA CYS A 123 -11.36 -10.88 3.89
C CYS A 123 -12.88 -10.68 3.94
N LEU A 124 -13.50 -10.06 2.93
CA LEU A 124 -14.97 -9.97 2.86
C LEU A 124 -15.62 -11.33 2.58
N SER A 125 -14.92 -12.23 1.90
CA SER A 125 -15.45 -13.57 1.62
C SER A 125 -15.60 -14.37 2.91
N ALA A 126 -16.79 -14.93 3.15
CA ALA A 126 -17.13 -15.70 4.36
C ALA A 126 -16.54 -17.13 4.34
N GLY A 127 -15.26 -17.27 3.98
CA GLY A 127 -14.58 -18.55 3.81
C GLY A 127 -13.28 -18.65 4.60
N ILE A 128 -13.06 -19.79 5.27
CA ILE A 128 -11.79 -20.10 5.97
C ILE A 128 -10.61 -20.07 4.99
N ILE A 129 -10.84 -20.51 3.75
CA ILE A 129 -9.86 -20.48 2.65
C ILE A 129 -9.55 -19.02 2.27
N GLY A 130 -10.56 -18.15 2.29
CA GLY A 130 -10.42 -16.71 2.05
C GLY A 130 -9.50 -16.04 3.06
N SER A 131 -9.63 -16.35 4.35
CA SER A 131 -8.74 -15.79 5.38
C SER A 131 -7.27 -16.22 5.22
N VAL A 132 -7.02 -17.45 4.78
CA VAL A 132 -5.65 -17.94 4.53
C VAL A 132 -5.04 -17.24 3.32
N LEU A 133 -5.76 -17.18 2.19
CA LEU A 133 -5.31 -16.47 1.00
C LEU A 133 -5.10 -14.97 1.30
N ALA A 134 -6.03 -14.33 2.01
CA ALA A 134 -5.92 -12.93 2.40
C ALA A 134 -4.62 -12.64 3.18
N SER A 135 -4.20 -13.54 4.08
CA SER A 135 -2.95 -13.39 4.82
C SER A 135 -1.71 -13.46 3.92
N VAL A 136 -1.73 -14.31 2.89
CA VAL A 136 -0.64 -14.44 1.90
C VAL A 136 -0.59 -13.20 1.01
N PHE A 137 -1.74 -12.77 0.45
CA PHE A 137 -1.81 -11.58 -0.39
C PHE A 137 -1.46 -10.31 0.39
N SER A 138 -1.86 -10.19 1.66
CA SER A 138 -1.48 -9.07 2.52
C SER A 138 0.02 -9.07 2.83
N ALA A 139 0.62 -10.23 3.08
CA ALA A 139 2.07 -10.32 3.31
C ALA A 139 2.87 -9.97 2.04
N LEU A 140 2.42 -10.42 0.87
CA LEU A 140 3.01 -10.03 -0.42
C LEU A 140 2.86 -8.53 -0.67
N ALA A 141 1.66 -7.97 -0.48
CA ALA A 141 1.42 -6.53 -0.62
C ALA A 141 2.34 -5.72 0.28
N PHE A 142 2.56 -6.17 1.52
CA PHE A 142 3.49 -5.52 2.46
C PHE A 142 4.93 -5.52 1.95
N ILE A 143 5.46 -6.67 1.51
CA ILE A 143 6.83 -6.76 0.98
C ILE A 143 7.00 -5.82 -0.22
N VAL A 144 6.05 -5.85 -1.15
CA VAL A 144 6.02 -5.02 -2.35
C VAL A 144 5.97 -3.53 -1.99
N THR A 145 5.15 -3.16 -1.00
CA THR A 145 5.04 -1.76 -0.50
C THR A 145 6.33 -1.30 0.18
N VAL A 146 6.99 -2.14 0.97
CA VAL A 146 8.26 -1.80 1.64
C VAL A 146 9.37 -1.58 0.62
N VAL A 147 9.47 -2.43 -0.41
CA VAL A 147 10.44 -2.25 -1.49
C VAL A 147 10.16 -0.96 -2.25
N ALA A 148 8.89 -0.68 -2.58
CA ALA A 148 8.48 0.54 -3.26
C ALA A 148 8.84 1.79 -2.44
N MET A 149 8.49 1.81 -1.15
CA MET A 149 8.84 2.88 -0.21
C MET A 149 10.35 3.09 -0.11
N ALA A 150 11.15 2.02 -0.02
CA ALA A 150 12.59 2.14 0.03
C ALA A 150 13.16 2.79 -1.25
N CYS A 151 12.64 2.40 -2.42
CA CYS A 151 13.01 3.03 -3.68
C CYS A 151 12.63 4.50 -3.71
N ASP A 152 11.44 4.89 -3.23
CA ASP A 152 11.04 6.30 -3.14
C ASP A 152 12.03 7.12 -2.31
N PHE A 153 12.41 6.64 -1.11
CA PHE A 153 13.40 7.33 -0.27
C PHE A 153 14.75 7.49 -0.95
N VAL A 154 15.22 6.48 -1.69
CA VAL A 154 16.46 6.56 -2.47
C VAL A 154 16.32 7.59 -3.59
N ALA A 155 15.19 7.62 -4.31
CA ALA A 155 14.93 8.58 -5.38
C ALA A 155 15.06 10.02 -4.85
N PHE A 156 14.33 10.31 -3.78
CA PHE A 156 14.30 11.65 -3.21
C PHE A 156 15.60 12.02 -2.52
N GLY A 157 16.31 11.05 -1.93
CA GLY A 157 17.63 11.23 -1.35
C GLY A 157 18.66 11.69 -2.39
N ILE A 158 18.73 11.00 -3.53
CA ILE A 158 19.65 11.32 -4.62
C ILE A 158 19.34 12.71 -5.19
N ILE A 159 18.07 12.98 -5.51
CA ILE A 159 17.70 14.25 -6.15
C ILE A 159 17.94 15.43 -5.20
N LYS A 160 17.62 15.30 -3.91
CA LYS A 160 17.87 16.38 -2.93
C LYS A 160 19.36 16.66 -2.76
N HIS A 161 20.17 15.60 -2.67
CA HIS A 161 21.62 15.74 -2.50
C HIS A 161 22.24 16.48 -3.70
N ASP A 162 21.78 16.15 -4.91
CA ASP A 162 22.30 16.75 -6.14
C ASP A 162 21.83 18.19 -6.34
N VAL A 163 20.52 18.47 -6.20
CA VAL A 163 19.99 19.84 -6.36
C VAL A 163 20.57 20.80 -5.31
N ASN A 164 20.74 20.35 -4.06
CA ASN A 164 21.29 21.19 -3.01
C ASN A 164 22.83 21.34 -3.10
N GLY A 165 23.51 20.47 -3.86
CA GLY A 165 24.94 20.57 -4.12
C GLY A 165 25.30 21.69 -5.10
N ASN A 166 24.39 22.02 -6.02
CA ASN A 166 24.69 22.91 -7.15
C ASN A 166 24.45 24.40 -6.86
N GLY A 167 23.88 24.75 -5.69
CA GLY A 167 23.76 26.12 -5.17
C GLY A 167 22.91 27.11 -5.99
N ARG A 168 22.34 26.67 -7.13
CA ARG A 168 21.57 27.50 -8.07
C ARG A 168 20.05 27.39 -7.91
N SER A 169 19.57 26.23 -7.45
CA SER A 169 18.14 25.89 -7.36
C SER A 169 17.85 25.23 -6.01
N ARG A 170 16.73 25.56 -5.37
CA ARG A 170 16.35 24.99 -4.06
C ARG A 170 15.22 23.98 -4.24
N ALA A 171 15.51 22.72 -3.90
CA ALA A 171 14.51 21.66 -3.84
C ALA A 171 13.84 21.64 -2.46
N HIS A 172 12.51 21.71 -2.45
CA HIS A 172 11.70 21.59 -1.25
C HIS A 172 10.96 20.26 -1.24
N TRP A 173 10.89 19.63 -0.06
CA TRP A 173 10.02 18.48 0.17
C TRP A 173 8.57 18.94 0.07
N ALA A 174 7.83 18.34 -0.85
CA ALA A 174 6.42 18.64 -1.03
C ALA A 174 5.55 17.61 -0.29
N SER A 175 4.25 17.87 -0.22
CA SER A 175 3.27 17.09 0.56
C SER A 175 3.20 15.61 0.17
N GLY A 176 3.59 15.26 -1.07
CA GLY A 176 3.54 13.88 -1.57
C GLY A 176 4.35 12.88 -0.74
N ILE A 177 5.51 13.27 -0.18
CA ILE A 177 6.34 12.37 0.62
C ILE A 177 5.62 11.90 1.90
N TRP A 178 4.83 12.78 2.51
CA TRP A 178 4.07 12.48 3.72
C TRP A 178 2.90 11.54 3.42
N CYS A 179 2.31 11.65 2.23
CA CYS A 179 1.28 10.72 1.77
C CYS A 179 1.84 9.31 1.55
N VAL A 180 3.02 9.18 0.94
CA VAL A 180 3.70 7.87 0.76
C VAL A 180 4.03 7.25 2.12
N LEU A 181 4.57 8.04 3.05
CA LEU A 181 4.88 7.58 4.41
C LEU A 181 3.62 7.12 5.15
N ALA A 182 2.54 7.90 5.08
CA ALA A 182 1.27 7.51 5.67
C ALA A 182 0.75 6.20 5.06
N ALA A 183 0.73 6.08 3.73
CA ALA A 183 0.29 4.87 3.03
C ALA A 183 1.08 3.62 3.47
N ALA A 184 2.41 3.75 3.61
CA ALA A 184 3.26 2.67 4.07
C ALA A 184 2.94 2.23 5.51
N ILE A 185 2.74 3.20 6.42
CA ILE A 185 2.38 2.91 7.82
C ILE A 185 1.03 2.20 7.89
N PHE A 186 0.01 2.71 7.19
CA PHE A 186 -1.31 2.07 7.17
C PHE A 186 -1.25 0.64 6.60
N THR A 187 -0.47 0.42 5.54
CA THR A 187 -0.28 -0.91 4.93
C THR A 187 0.42 -1.88 5.89
N LEU A 188 1.42 -1.40 6.65
CA LEU A 188 2.11 -2.18 7.67
C LEU A 188 1.16 -2.60 8.79
N VAL A 189 0.41 -1.64 9.34
CA VAL A 189 -0.54 -1.92 10.44
C VAL A 189 -1.64 -2.86 9.95
N ALA A 190 -2.16 -2.67 8.73
CA ALA A 190 -3.17 -3.54 8.14
C ALA A 190 -2.67 -4.99 8.04
N THR A 191 -1.44 -5.17 7.54
CA THR A 191 -0.82 -6.49 7.39
C THR A 191 -0.61 -7.18 8.74
N LEU A 192 -0.12 -6.45 9.75
CA LEU A 192 0.02 -6.98 11.10
C LEU A 192 -1.31 -7.44 11.68
N VAL A 193 -2.37 -6.64 11.53
CA VAL A 193 -3.71 -7.00 12.04
C VAL A 193 -4.25 -8.25 11.35
N VAL A 194 -4.10 -8.37 10.02
CA VAL A 194 -4.54 -9.54 9.26
C VAL A 194 -3.74 -10.80 9.67
N LEU A 195 -2.43 -10.68 9.80
CA LEU A 195 -1.56 -11.78 10.25
C LEU A 195 -1.89 -12.23 11.67
N LEU A 196 -2.04 -11.30 12.62
CA LEU A 196 -2.40 -11.60 14.00
C LEU A 196 -3.78 -12.27 14.08
N THR A 197 -4.76 -11.80 13.32
CA THR A 197 -6.11 -12.39 13.27
C THR A 197 -6.05 -13.83 12.76
N CYS A 198 -5.29 -14.07 11.68
CA CYS A 198 -5.12 -15.41 11.12
C CYS A 198 -4.36 -16.36 12.05
N CYS A 199 -3.26 -15.89 12.65
CA CYS A 199 -2.46 -16.65 13.62
C CYS A 199 -3.24 -16.98 14.89
N ALA A 200 -4.00 -16.02 15.45
CA ALA A 200 -4.84 -16.23 16.62
C ALA A 200 -5.98 -17.22 16.33
N GLY A 201 -6.63 -17.11 15.16
CA GLY A 201 -7.65 -18.09 14.72
C GLY A 201 -7.07 -19.50 14.58
N ARG A 202 -5.86 -19.62 14.04
CA ARG A 202 -5.17 -20.91 13.88
C ARG A 202 -4.71 -21.50 15.21
N ALA A 203 -4.18 -20.68 16.12
CA ALA A 203 -3.79 -21.09 17.46
C ALA A 203 -5.00 -21.58 18.26
N LYS A 204 -6.13 -20.88 18.16
CA LYS A 204 -7.40 -21.33 18.75
C LYS A 204 -7.82 -22.69 18.18
N LYS A 205 -7.84 -22.85 16.85
CA LYS A 205 -8.21 -24.14 16.22
C LYS A 205 -7.29 -25.30 16.63
N ARG A 206 -5.97 -25.04 16.77
CA ARG A 206 -5.02 -26.05 17.28
C ARG A 206 -5.31 -26.40 18.74
N ARG A 207 -5.66 -25.43 19.58
CA ARG A 207 -6.07 -25.66 20.97
C ARG A 207 -7.39 -26.44 21.06
N ASP A 208 -8.38 -26.09 20.24
CA ASP A 208 -9.67 -26.78 20.18
C ASP A 208 -9.51 -28.23 19.64
N ALA A 209 -8.51 -28.48 18.79
CA ALA A 209 -8.18 -29.84 18.32
C ALA A 209 -7.36 -30.65 19.35
N ALA A 210 -6.51 -30.00 20.14
CA ALA A 210 -5.69 -30.65 21.18
C ALA A 210 -6.50 -30.92 22.47
N ASN A 211 -7.40 -30.00 22.81
CA ASN A 211 -8.39 -30.14 23.87
C ASN A 211 -9.78 -30.10 23.22
N PRO A 212 -10.23 -31.20 22.56
CA PRO A 212 -11.60 -31.27 22.12
C PRO A 212 -12.49 -30.97 23.33
N PRO A 213 -13.52 -30.10 23.19
CA PRO A 213 -14.47 -29.92 24.28
C PRO A 213 -14.94 -31.31 24.72
N PRO A 214 -15.09 -31.58 26.03
CA PRO A 214 -15.59 -32.86 26.48
C PRO A 214 -16.81 -33.15 25.63
N LYS A 215 -16.81 -34.29 24.92
CA LYS A 215 -18.01 -34.76 24.24
C LYS A 215 -19.07 -34.65 25.30
N GLU A 216 -19.99 -33.71 25.16
CA GLU A 216 -21.14 -33.63 26.03
C GLU A 216 -21.84 -34.95 25.71
N SER A 217 -21.52 -35.97 26.50
CA SER A 217 -22.39 -37.10 26.71
C SER A 217 -23.65 -36.38 27.10
N THR A 218 -24.55 -36.27 26.13
CA THR A 218 -25.93 -35.94 26.38
C THR A 218 -26.35 -37.01 27.36
N SER A 219 -26.14 -36.75 28.65
CA SER A 219 -26.78 -37.45 29.74
C SER A 219 -28.21 -37.05 29.50
N LEU A 220 -28.87 -37.90 28.71
CA LEU A 220 -30.26 -37.78 28.35
C LEU A 220 -30.96 -37.83 29.71
N ASN A 221 -31.26 -36.66 30.27
CA ASN A 221 -32.08 -36.58 31.46
C ASN A 221 -33.36 -37.32 31.05
N PRO A 222 -33.69 -38.47 31.67
CA PRO A 222 -34.80 -39.31 31.21
C PRO A 222 -36.14 -38.56 31.33
N ASN A 223 -36.16 -37.41 32.01
CA ASN A 223 -37.32 -36.54 32.18
C ASN A 223 -37.28 -35.27 31.32
N ALA A 224 -36.25 -35.05 30.50
CA ALA A 224 -36.23 -33.93 29.57
C ALA A 224 -37.17 -34.22 28.38
N ARG A 225 -38.29 -33.49 28.31
CA ARG A 225 -39.22 -33.53 27.16
C ARG A 225 -38.55 -32.97 25.91
N LEU A 226 -37.82 -33.82 25.19
CA LEU A 226 -37.25 -33.48 23.89
C LEU A 226 -38.38 -33.38 22.84
N PRO A 227 -38.36 -32.35 21.97
CA PRO A 227 -39.30 -32.25 20.84
C PRO A 227 -39.18 -33.47 19.92
N PHE A 228 -40.31 -33.96 19.39
CA PHE A 228 -40.40 -35.30 18.78
C PHE A 228 -39.40 -35.52 17.62
N TRP A 229 -39.06 -34.47 16.90
CA TRP A 229 -38.10 -34.46 15.79
C TRP A 229 -36.65 -34.76 16.19
N LYS A 230 -36.31 -34.71 17.49
CA LYS A 230 -34.98 -35.04 18.04
C LYS A 230 -34.90 -36.44 18.65
N ARG A 231 -35.96 -37.26 18.56
CA ARG A 231 -35.96 -38.62 19.10
C ARG A 231 -35.22 -39.58 18.14
N PRO A 232 -34.24 -40.37 18.62
CA PRO A 232 -33.58 -41.36 17.77
C PRO A 232 -34.58 -42.45 17.32
N PRO A 233 -34.38 -43.06 16.14
CA PRO A 233 -35.24 -44.15 15.68
C PRO A 233 -35.14 -45.34 16.64
N PHE A 234 -36.30 -45.83 17.09
CA PHE A 234 -36.42 -46.97 18.01
C PHE A 234 -35.82 -48.21 17.36
N LYS A 235 -34.61 -48.61 17.78
CA LYS A 235 -34.04 -49.91 17.40
C LYS A 235 -34.78 -51.00 18.17
N ARG A 236 -35.56 -51.79 17.45
CA ARG A 236 -36.21 -53.02 17.95
C ARG A 236 -35.09 -54.06 18.14
N ALA A 237 -34.81 -54.43 19.39
CA ALA A 237 -33.90 -55.53 19.69
C ALA A 237 -34.57 -56.85 19.27
N SER A 238 -33.86 -57.65 18.46
CA SER A 238 -34.16 -59.06 18.18
C SER A 238 -33.48 -59.94 19.20
#